data_AF-A0A0F2RHR3-F1
#
_entry.id   AF-A0A0F2RHR3-F1
#
_cell.length_a   1.000
_cell.length_b   1.000
_cell.length_c   1.000
_cell.angle_alpha   90.00
_cell.angle_beta   90.00
_cell.angle_gamma   90.00
#
_symmetry.space_group_name_H-M   'P 1'
#
loop_
_entity.id
_entity.type
_entity.pdbx_description
1 polymer ?
#
loop_
_entity_poly.entity_id
_entity_poly.type
_entity_poly.pdbx_seq_one_letter_code
_entity_poly.pdbx_strand_id
1 'polypeptide(L)'
;MIGKLKRGSTKGRKIASLVFTMAVTLAYLWLELSYNGTLFAVAVDTSFPREDIEALSWVGKGLASFGLAWFLFGWMAKSLKGAALFGLAWIIVFGSVAWGYDNVIAGLPTDVKESGRVVALHRGLVLEGKVGDPWIAPGGKIDRIAAANAAFSLADAEAALRVASSSGGMIEEKLRDLDFGAERIRTAYPKTWDKLKHAHQDFVYWSYEMSLPPSERSVRARAAGDSLRSEFLKRTGGVEPDVDATLERFTYEIAPQSQTEDGRRLREEFFKKSIKMADGSVLSLGDLPPAMTMEDLDAWIAERLVRPWGLKAGKDPEAWAVTKDAKDVASAIFVPPISMGLSQVSILLNLAKSLAILWAMWGVLETGRGRLLMPTATASLLVGLSIYAVMPETAWGGSAEAARIEASADASLGGWGVAWRHSAALQRAMDDAGLDTGVNIAKVARRLWMEADRAAAEVVVAK
;
A
#
# COMPACT_ATOMS: atom_id res chain seq x y z
N MET A 1 -49.94 6.25 -45.72
CA MET A 1 -49.92 7.62 -45.17
C MET A 1 -49.48 7.55 -43.71
N ILE A 2 -48.23 7.12 -43.45
CA ILE A 2 -47.66 7.02 -42.11
C ILE A 2 -46.83 8.29 -41.90
N GLY A 3 -47.31 9.14 -41.00
CA GLY A 3 -46.79 10.48 -40.77
C GLY A 3 -45.30 10.47 -40.45
N LYS A 4 -44.54 11.26 -41.21
CA LYS A 4 -43.20 11.73 -40.84
C LYS A 4 -43.32 12.44 -39.48
N LEU A 5 -43.03 11.72 -38.41
CA LEU A 5 -42.78 12.28 -37.09
C LEU A 5 -41.78 13.43 -37.24
N LYS A 6 -42.24 14.64 -36.91
CA LYS A 6 -41.51 15.90 -36.95
C LYS A 6 -40.09 15.68 -36.41
N ARG A 7 -39.09 15.83 -37.29
CA ARG A 7 -37.68 15.97 -36.90
C ARG A 7 -37.61 17.06 -35.83
N GLY A 8 -37.36 16.67 -34.58
CA GLY A 8 -37.17 17.62 -33.47
C GLY A 8 -36.20 18.72 -33.89
N SER A 9 -36.56 19.97 -33.55
CA SER A 9 -35.83 21.15 -34.00
C SER A 9 -34.34 20.98 -33.73
N THR A 10 -33.50 21.40 -34.67
CA THR A 10 -32.04 21.35 -34.57
C THR A 10 -31.54 22.06 -33.30
N LYS A 11 -32.31 23.04 -32.78
CA LYS A 11 -32.08 23.72 -31.51
C LYS A 11 -32.22 22.74 -30.32
N GLY A 12 -33.32 21.99 -30.26
CA GLY A 12 -33.57 21.02 -29.17
C GLY A 12 -32.50 19.93 -29.08
N ARG A 13 -32.05 19.39 -30.22
CA ARG A 13 -30.96 18.39 -30.24
C ARG A 13 -29.61 18.95 -29.77
N LYS A 14 -29.29 20.21 -30.09
CA LYS A 14 -28.07 20.87 -29.60
C LYS A 14 -28.10 21.10 -28.10
N ILE A 15 -29.22 21.58 -27.57
CA ILE A 15 -29.40 21.80 -26.12
C ILE A 15 -29.29 20.47 -25.37
N ALA A 16 -29.99 19.42 -25.84
CA ALA A 16 -29.92 18.10 -25.21
C ALA A 16 -28.48 17.55 -25.16
N SER A 17 -27.69 17.73 -26.23
CA SER A 17 -26.28 17.33 -26.22
C SER A 17 -25.43 18.14 -25.23
N LEU A 18 -25.66 19.44 -25.10
CA LEU A 18 -24.93 20.29 -24.15
C LEU A 18 -25.27 19.93 -22.70
N VAL A 19 -26.56 19.70 -22.42
CA VAL A 19 -27.05 19.26 -21.10
C VAL A 19 -26.45 17.90 -20.73
N PHE A 20 -26.41 16.95 -21.66
CA PHE A 20 -25.76 15.66 -21.43
C PHE A 20 -24.27 15.82 -21.11
N THR A 21 -23.53 16.61 -21.90
CA THR A 21 -22.10 16.83 -21.64
C THR A 21 -21.88 17.53 -20.28
N MET A 22 -22.74 18.48 -19.92
CA MET A 22 -22.70 19.14 -18.61
C MET A 22 -22.92 18.13 -17.48
N ALA A 23 -23.97 17.31 -17.57
CA ALA A 23 -24.31 16.33 -16.55
C ALA A 23 -23.17 15.34 -16.29
N VAL A 24 -22.55 14.80 -17.35
CA VAL A 24 -21.38 13.91 -17.22
C VAL A 24 -20.19 14.64 -16.61
N THR A 25 -19.94 15.90 -17.00
CA THR A 25 -18.84 16.69 -16.46
C THR A 25 -19.04 17.00 -14.97
N LEU A 26 -20.25 17.34 -14.54
CA LEU A 26 -20.58 17.58 -13.13
C LEU A 26 -20.49 16.29 -12.29
N ALA A 27 -20.97 15.16 -12.82
CA ALA A 27 -20.83 13.86 -12.16
C ALA A 27 -19.36 13.48 -11.98
N TYR A 28 -18.54 13.71 -13.01
CA TYR A 28 -17.09 13.53 -12.94
C TYR A 28 -16.43 14.43 -11.90
N LEU A 29 -16.73 15.73 -11.89
CA LEU A 29 -16.20 16.67 -10.90
C LEU A 29 -16.56 16.23 -9.47
N TRP A 30 -17.78 15.75 -9.26
CA TRP A 30 -18.20 15.21 -7.96
C TRP A 30 -17.39 13.96 -7.55
N LEU A 31 -17.12 13.05 -8.49
CA LEU A 31 -16.27 11.88 -8.24
C LEU A 31 -14.83 12.27 -7.89
N GLU A 32 -14.22 13.22 -8.61
CA GLU A 32 -12.88 13.72 -8.31
C GLU A 32 -12.78 14.39 -6.93
N LEU A 33 -13.76 15.22 -6.59
CA LEU A 33 -13.84 15.85 -5.27
C LEU A 33 -14.00 14.81 -4.15
N SER A 34 -14.78 13.76 -4.41
CA SER A 34 -14.96 12.66 -3.45
C SER A 34 -13.68 11.84 -3.29
N TYR A 35 -13.00 11.54 -4.40
CA TYR A 35 -11.73 10.83 -4.43
C TYR A 35 -10.63 11.57 -3.66
N ASN A 36 -10.48 12.88 -3.89
CA ASN A 36 -9.52 13.69 -3.13
C ASN A 36 -9.83 13.70 -1.63
N GLY A 37 -11.12 13.68 -1.25
CA GLY A 37 -11.51 13.54 0.15
C GLY A 37 -11.11 12.21 0.76
N THR A 38 -11.19 11.12 0.00
CA THR A 38 -10.74 9.78 0.45
C THR A 38 -9.22 9.71 0.54
N LEU A 39 -8.49 10.20 -0.47
CA LEU A 39 -7.03 10.29 -0.43
C LEU A 39 -6.55 11.03 0.80
N PHE A 40 -7.22 12.14 1.15
CA PHE A 40 -6.91 12.90 2.34
C PHE A 40 -7.13 12.11 3.63
N ALA A 41 -8.26 11.37 3.72
CA ALA A 41 -8.55 10.54 4.89
C ALA A 41 -7.50 9.42 5.09
N VAL A 42 -7.03 8.82 4.00
CA VAL A 42 -5.96 7.80 4.01
C VAL A 42 -4.60 8.43 4.34
N ALA A 43 -4.34 9.64 3.84
CA ALA A 43 -3.12 10.39 4.11
C ALA A 43 -3.00 10.88 5.58
N VAL A 44 -4.02 10.71 6.42
CA VAL A 44 -3.95 11.11 7.84
C VAL A 44 -4.16 9.97 8.81
N ASP A 45 -4.30 8.75 8.32
CA ASP A 45 -4.55 7.58 9.12
C ASP A 45 -3.43 6.55 8.89
N THR A 46 -2.66 6.29 9.97
CA THR A 46 -1.52 5.37 9.96
C THR A 46 -1.93 3.91 9.94
N SER A 47 -3.22 3.61 10.11
CA SER A 47 -3.75 2.25 10.16
C SER A 47 -4.28 1.75 8.82
N PHE A 48 -4.25 2.57 7.75
CA PHE A 48 -4.79 2.16 6.46
C PHE A 48 -4.05 0.94 5.88
N PRO A 49 -4.78 -0.14 5.54
CA PRO A 49 -4.23 -1.29 4.85
C PRO A 49 -3.57 -0.90 3.52
N ARG A 50 -2.46 -1.56 3.22
CA ARG A 50 -1.69 -1.37 1.98
C ARG A 50 -2.53 -1.55 0.71
N GLU A 51 -3.42 -2.54 0.70
CA GLU A 51 -4.28 -2.87 -0.43
C GLU A 51 -5.21 -1.70 -0.80
N ASP A 52 -5.59 -0.89 0.18
CA ASP A 52 -6.44 0.28 -0.02
C ASP A 52 -5.69 1.42 -0.71
N ILE A 53 -4.38 1.56 -0.48
CA ILE A 53 -3.54 2.56 -1.16
C ILE A 53 -3.35 2.19 -2.64
N GLU A 54 -3.12 0.91 -2.93
CA GLU A 54 -3.01 0.41 -4.32
C GLU A 54 -4.35 0.56 -5.06
N ALA A 55 -5.47 0.28 -4.40
CA ALA A 55 -6.81 0.50 -4.93
C ALA A 55 -7.09 2.00 -5.18
N LEU A 56 -6.71 2.89 -4.25
CA LEU A 56 -6.83 4.33 -4.41
C LEU A 56 -5.96 4.86 -5.55
N SER A 57 -4.77 4.32 -5.73
CA SER A 57 -3.92 4.66 -6.88
C SER A 57 -4.62 4.29 -8.19
N TRP A 58 -5.20 3.09 -8.27
CA TRP A 58 -5.96 2.64 -9.44
C TRP A 58 -7.18 3.51 -9.74
N VAL A 59 -7.95 3.86 -8.72
CA VAL A 59 -9.10 4.76 -8.86
C VAL A 59 -8.66 6.13 -9.34
N GLY A 60 -7.58 6.69 -8.78
CA GLY A 60 -7.02 7.98 -9.19
C GLY A 60 -6.55 8.00 -10.64
N LYS A 61 -5.79 6.96 -11.05
CA LYS A 61 -5.41 6.76 -12.45
C LYS A 61 -6.65 6.72 -13.35
N GLY A 62 -7.70 6.01 -12.92
CA GLY A 62 -8.96 5.89 -13.65
C GLY A 62 -9.65 7.24 -13.85
N LEU A 63 -9.82 7.99 -12.77
CA LEU A 63 -10.47 9.30 -12.75
C LEU A 63 -9.68 10.35 -13.55
N ALA A 64 -8.37 10.48 -13.31
CA ALA A 64 -7.52 11.41 -14.05
C ALA A 64 -7.55 11.12 -15.57
N SER A 65 -7.45 9.84 -15.93
CA SER A 65 -7.49 9.41 -17.34
C SER A 65 -8.84 9.65 -17.98
N PHE A 66 -9.93 9.40 -17.23
CA PHE A 66 -11.28 9.69 -17.70
C PHE A 66 -11.47 11.19 -17.89
N GLY A 67 -11.02 12.02 -16.94
CA GLY A 67 -11.13 13.47 -17.01
C GLY A 67 -10.39 14.08 -18.19
N LEU A 68 -9.16 13.63 -18.44
CA LEU A 68 -8.36 14.03 -19.59
C LEU A 68 -9.00 13.57 -20.91
N ALA A 69 -9.38 12.30 -21.00
CA ALA A 69 -10.04 11.77 -22.19
C ALA A 69 -11.39 12.46 -22.44
N TRP A 70 -12.17 12.71 -21.40
CA TRP A 70 -13.46 13.40 -21.47
C TRP A 70 -13.29 14.84 -21.93
N PHE A 71 -12.30 15.55 -21.40
CA PHE A 71 -11.99 16.91 -21.82
C PHE A 71 -11.65 16.96 -23.32
N LEU A 72 -10.72 16.12 -23.78
CA LEU A 72 -10.21 16.13 -25.17
C LEU A 72 -11.17 15.50 -26.19
N PHE A 73 -11.81 14.39 -25.83
CA PHE A 73 -12.53 13.50 -26.74
C PHE A 73 -14.01 13.31 -26.37
N GLY A 74 -14.52 13.94 -25.32
CA GLY A 74 -15.92 13.76 -24.87
C GLY A 74 -16.98 14.14 -25.92
N TRP A 75 -16.60 14.92 -26.95
CA TRP A 75 -17.47 15.21 -28.09
C TRP A 75 -17.77 13.97 -28.95
N MET A 76 -16.92 12.94 -28.92
CA MET A 76 -17.09 11.69 -29.66
C MET A 76 -18.23 10.85 -29.09
N ALA A 77 -18.48 10.91 -27.77
CA ALA A 77 -19.47 10.08 -27.06
C ALA A 77 -20.95 10.40 -27.38
N LYS A 78 -21.24 11.13 -28.47
CA LYS A 78 -22.59 11.51 -28.91
C LYS A 78 -23.33 10.41 -29.67
N SER A 79 -22.66 9.32 -30.02
CA SER A 79 -23.22 8.18 -30.75
C SER A 79 -22.63 6.88 -30.23
N LEU A 80 -23.25 5.74 -30.49
CA LEU A 80 -22.75 4.44 -30.03
C LEU A 80 -21.33 4.13 -30.57
N LYS A 81 -21.09 4.39 -31.87
CA LYS A 81 -19.76 4.26 -32.48
C LYS A 81 -18.74 5.23 -31.88
N GLY A 82 -19.16 6.47 -31.64
CA GLY A 82 -18.28 7.48 -31.04
C GLY A 82 -18.02 7.24 -29.55
N ALA A 83 -18.93 6.60 -28.82
CA ALA A 83 -18.71 6.14 -27.45
C ALA A 83 -17.67 5.01 -27.41
N ALA A 84 -17.67 4.10 -28.40
CA ALA A 84 -16.62 3.09 -28.52
C ALA A 84 -15.24 3.73 -28.80
N LEU A 85 -15.18 4.73 -29.70
CA LEU A 85 -13.94 5.49 -29.94
C LEU A 85 -13.47 6.27 -28.71
N PHE A 86 -14.40 6.86 -27.97
CA PHE A 86 -14.10 7.50 -26.69
C PHE A 86 -13.53 6.49 -25.68
N GLY A 87 -14.13 5.29 -25.58
CA GLY A 87 -13.63 4.22 -24.73
C GLY A 87 -12.20 3.82 -25.09
N LEU A 88 -11.89 3.68 -26.39
CA LEU A 88 -10.53 3.42 -26.85
C LEU A 88 -9.56 4.56 -26.47
N ALA A 89 -9.95 5.81 -26.70
CA ALA A 89 -9.14 6.97 -26.32
C ALA A 89 -8.90 7.02 -24.81
N TRP A 90 -9.91 6.72 -24.00
CA TRP A 90 -9.77 6.62 -22.55
C TRP A 90 -8.81 5.50 -22.13
N ILE A 91 -8.89 4.32 -22.73
CA ILE A 91 -7.94 3.22 -22.45
C ILE A 91 -6.50 3.62 -22.80
N ILE A 92 -6.28 4.32 -23.91
CA ILE A 92 -4.95 4.80 -24.30
C ILE A 92 -4.42 5.83 -23.31
N VAL A 93 -5.24 6.80 -22.91
CA VAL A 93 -4.89 7.78 -21.88
C VAL A 93 -4.61 7.07 -20.55
N PHE A 94 -5.44 6.10 -20.18
CA PHE A 94 -5.26 5.30 -18.97
C PHE A 94 -3.94 4.52 -19.00
N GLY A 95 -3.62 3.84 -20.09
CA GLY A 95 -2.33 3.17 -20.26
C GLY A 95 -1.15 4.13 -20.12
N SER A 96 -1.29 5.35 -20.65
CA SER A 96 -0.25 6.39 -20.55
C SER A 96 -0.08 6.93 -19.13
N VAL A 97 -1.18 7.18 -18.41
CA VAL A 97 -1.17 7.63 -17.01
C VAL A 97 -0.65 6.51 -16.10
N ALA A 98 -1.14 5.28 -16.26
CA ALA A 98 -0.69 4.13 -15.48
C ALA A 98 0.79 3.86 -15.69
N TRP A 99 1.26 3.86 -16.95
CA TRP A 99 2.68 3.73 -17.28
C TRP A 99 3.50 4.87 -16.68
N GLY A 100 3.01 6.11 -16.75
CA GLY A 100 3.65 7.27 -16.11
C GLY A 100 3.82 7.06 -14.61
N TYR A 101 2.74 6.74 -13.89
CA TYR A 101 2.77 6.46 -12.45
C TYR A 101 3.73 5.35 -12.07
N ASP A 102 3.66 4.22 -12.76
CA ASP A 102 4.42 3.02 -12.37
C ASP A 102 5.91 3.19 -12.66
N ASN A 103 6.27 3.87 -13.75
CA ASN A 103 7.66 4.19 -14.05
C ASN A 103 8.19 5.35 -13.20
N VAL A 104 7.35 6.32 -12.85
CA VAL A 104 7.75 7.41 -11.96
C VAL A 104 8.21 6.85 -10.62
N ILE A 105 7.40 6.02 -9.97
CA ILE A 105 7.75 5.44 -8.66
C ILE A 105 8.92 4.46 -8.77
N ALA A 106 8.93 3.61 -9.81
CA ALA A 106 10.00 2.64 -10.00
C ALA A 106 11.35 3.32 -10.29
N GLY A 107 11.32 4.39 -11.10
CA GLY A 107 12.47 5.16 -11.55
C GLY A 107 12.96 6.25 -10.60
N LEU A 108 12.35 6.41 -9.42
CA LEU A 108 12.88 7.32 -8.40
C LEU A 108 14.30 6.88 -8.00
N PRO A 109 15.27 7.81 -7.94
CA PRO A 109 16.61 7.51 -7.49
C PRO A 109 16.63 7.12 -6.01
N THR A 110 17.66 6.39 -5.60
CA THR A 110 17.80 5.79 -4.27
C THR A 110 17.66 6.82 -3.15
N ASP A 111 18.24 8.01 -3.31
CA ASP A 111 18.18 9.09 -2.35
C ASP A 111 16.74 9.60 -2.14
N VAL A 112 15.94 9.70 -3.21
CA VAL A 112 14.54 10.14 -3.14
C VAL A 112 13.66 9.08 -2.47
N LYS A 113 13.90 7.79 -2.76
CA LYS A 113 13.20 6.68 -2.09
C LYS A 113 13.52 6.67 -0.60
N GLU A 114 14.79 6.87 -0.24
CA GLU A 114 15.24 6.90 1.15
C GLU A 114 14.68 8.11 1.91
N SER A 115 14.64 9.29 1.28
CA SER A 115 13.93 10.44 1.84
C SER A 115 12.44 10.14 2.03
N GLY A 116 11.79 9.47 1.07
CA GLY A 116 10.40 9.01 1.23
C GLY A 116 10.22 8.08 2.44
N ARG A 117 11.19 7.20 2.72
CA ARG A 117 11.21 6.34 3.92
C ARG A 117 11.23 7.15 5.20
N VAL A 118 12.15 8.12 5.28
CA VAL A 118 12.29 9.00 6.44
C VAL A 118 11.01 9.80 6.67
N VAL A 119 10.40 10.32 5.60
CA VAL A 119 9.16 11.08 5.72
C VAL A 119 7.98 10.19 6.16
N ALA A 120 7.89 8.95 5.68
CA ALA A 120 6.88 7.99 6.15
C ALA A 120 7.02 7.70 7.65
N LEU A 121 8.25 7.51 8.13
CA LEU A 121 8.54 7.30 9.55
C LEU A 121 8.20 8.54 10.39
N HIS A 122 8.57 9.74 9.94
CA HIS A 122 8.20 10.99 10.62
C HIS A 122 6.69 11.14 10.74
N ARG A 123 5.98 10.98 9.62
CA ARG A 123 4.53 11.09 9.56
C ARG A 123 3.87 10.14 10.54
N GLY A 124 4.35 8.89 10.64
CA GLY A 124 3.89 7.93 11.64
C GLY A 124 4.11 8.42 13.07
N LEU A 125 5.33 8.86 13.39
CA LEU A 125 5.69 9.34 14.73
C LEU A 125 4.92 10.60 15.15
N VAL A 126 4.65 11.53 14.23
CA VAL A 126 3.87 12.74 14.49
C VAL A 126 2.39 12.42 14.69
N LEU A 127 1.81 11.56 13.84
CA LEU A 127 0.41 11.14 13.98
C LEU A 127 0.17 10.35 15.28
N GLU A 128 1.17 9.61 15.75
CA GLU A 128 1.18 8.95 17.05
C GLU A 128 1.43 9.91 18.24
N GLY A 129 1.73 11.19 17.99
CA GLY A 129 2.03 12.18 19.01
C GLY A 129 3.39 12.00 19.70
N LYS A 130 4.30 11.19 19.11
CA LYS A 130 5.63 10.89 19.66
C LYS A 130 6.68 11.95 19.33
N VAL A 131 6.47 12.71 18.26
CA VAL A 131 7.34 13.81 17.82
C VAL A 131 6.49 15.07 17.62
N GLY A 132 6.95 16.20 18.16
CA GLY A 132 6.33 17.50 17.91
C GLY A 132 6.78 18.05 16.56
N ASP A 133 5.85 18.64 15.81
CA ASP A 133 6.13 19.28 14.52
C ASP A 133 5.78 20.77 14.59
N PRO A 134 6.62 21.71 14.11
CA PRO A 134 6.26 23.12 14.07
C PRO A 134 5.00 23.41 13.22
N TRP A 135 4.62 22.53 12.30
CA TRP A 135 3.35 22.59 11.54
C TRP A 135 2.18 21.86 12.24
N ILE A 136 2.46 21.03 13.23
CA ILE A 136 1.49 20.27 14.03
C ILE A 136 1.87 20.48 15.50
N ALA A 137 1.52 21.67 16.02
CA ALA A 137 1.98 22.17 17.32
C ALA A 137 1.85 21.14 18.46
N PRO A 138 2.83 21.04 19.37
CA PRO A 138 2.74 20.13 20.51
C PRO A 138 1.53 20.50 21.39
N GLY A 139 0.57 19.58 21.49
CA GLY A 139 -0.69 19.78 22.23
C GLY A 139 -1.82 20.48 21.46
N GLY A 140 -1.63 20.80 20.17
CA GLY A 140 -2.66 21.36 19.29
C GLY A 140 -3.52 20.30 18.59
N LYS A 141 -4.68 20.70 18.04
CA LYS A 141 -5.44 19.84 17.11
C LYS A 141 -4.58 19.58 15.88
N ILE A 142 -4.42 18.31 15.51
CA ILE A 142 -3.69 17.87 14.31
C ILE A 142 -4.17 18.67 13.09
N ASP A 143 -3.28 19.44 12.47
CA ASP A 143 -3.49 19.93 11.13
C ASP A 143 -3.36 18.75 10.18
N ARG A 144 -4.52 18.23 9.79
CA ARG A 144 -4.66 17.05 8.93
C ARG A 144 -4.11 17.31 7.53
N ILE A 145 -4.03 18.58 7.11
CA ILE A 145 -3.52 18.97 5.80
C ILE A 145 -2.01 18.97 5.83
N ALA A 146 -1.42 19.58 6.86
CA ALA A 146 0.02 19.46 7.11
C ALA A 146 0.46 18.01 7.30
N ALA A 147 -0.38 17.14 7.87
CA ALA A 147 -0.10 15.71 8.05
C ALA A 147 -0.26 14.85 6.78
N ALA A 148 -1.18 15.21 5.88
CA ALA A 148 -1.35 14.56 4.57
C ALA A 148 -0.29 15.05 3.56
N ASN A 149 0.01 16.35 3.62
CA ASN A 149 1.07 17.02 2.87
C ASN A 149 2.42 16.95 3.59
N ALA A 150 2.52 16.18 4.67
CA ALA A 150 3.74 15.92 5.42
C ALA A 150 4.86 15.43 4.49
N ALA A 151 4.54 14.57 3.53
CA ALA A 151 5.40 14.17 2.40
C ALA A 151 6.12 15.34 1.73
N PHE A 152 5.42 16.45 1.58
CA PHE A 152 5.81 17.66 0.89
C PHE A 152 6.42 18.71 1.83
N SER A 153 5.84 18.89 3.01
CA SER A 153 6.22 19.93 3.97
C SER A 153 7.35 19.52 4.93
N LEU A 154 7.64 18.21 5.08
CA LEU A 154 8.59 17.68 6.07
C LEU A 154 10.00 17.45 5.57
N ALA A 155 10.30 17.75 4.31
CA ALA A 155 11.67 17.72 3.85
C ALA A 155 12.42 19.01 4.27
N ASP A 156 12.30 19.31 5.57
CA ASP A 156 13.20 20.15 6.35
C ASP A 156 14.30 19.25 6.90
N ALA A 157 15.56 19.66 6.73
CA ALA A 157 16.73 18.93 7.19
C ALA A 157 16.69 18.66 8.71
N GLU A 158 16.09 19.56 9.50
CA GLU A 158 15.93 19.34 10.94
C GLU A 158 14.91 18.25 11.27
N ALA A 159 13.80 18.16 10.55
CA ALA A 159 12.80 17.10 10.74
C ALA A 159 13.40 15.74 10.34
N ALA A 160 14.10 15.68 9.21
CA ALA A 160 14.84 14.51 8.78
C ALA A 160 15.88 14.06 9.82
N LEU A 161 16.63 14.99 10.43
CA LEU A 161 17.58 14.71 11.51
C LEU A 161 16.91 14.19 12.78
N ARG A 162 15.79 14.79 13.22
CA ARG A 162 15.02 14.31 14.38
C ARG A 162 14.51 12.88 14.18
N VAL A 163 14.05 12.57 12.97
CA VAL A 163 13.59 11.22 12.61
C VAL A 163 14.76 10.26 12.54
N ALA A 164 15.86 10.64 11.91
CA ALA A 164 17.07 9.81 11.87
C ALA A 164 17.56 9.48 13.29
N SER A 165 17.51 10.44 14.22
CA SER A 165 17.88 10.19 15.63
C SER A 165 16.88 9.29 16.38
N SER A 166 15.57 9.50 16.20
CA SER A 166 14.52 8.74 16.89
C SER A 166 14.37 7.32 16.30
N SER A 167 14.41 7.21 14.98
CA SER A 167 14.44 5.94 14.27
C SER A 167 15.75 5.20 14.51
N GLY A 168 16.90 5.88 14.59
CA GLY A 168 18.18 5.27 14.94
C GLY A 168 18.12 4.55 16.28
N GLY A 169 17.56 5.20 17.31
CA GLY A 169 17.32 4.56 18.62
C GLY A 169 16.38 3.36 18.55
N MET A 170 15.25 3.49 17.85
CA MET A 170 14.28 2.39 17.67
C MET A 170 14.87 1.23 16.85
N ILE A 171 15.65 1.53 15.82
CA ILE A 171 16.32 0.56 14.96
C ILE A 171 17.38 -0.18 15.75
N GLU A 172 18.19 0.51 16.55
CA GLU A 172 19.17 -0.13 17.43
C GLU A 172 18.51 -1.05 18.46
N GLU A 173 17.43 -0.61 19.10
CA GLU A 173 16.67 -1.43 20.03
C GLU A 173 16.13 -2.69 19.34
N LYS A 174 15.51 -2.54 18.17
CA LYS A 174 14.98 -3.67 17.41
C LYS A 174 16.04 -4.61 16.86
N LEU A 175 17.21 -4.09 16.50
CA LEU A 175 18.36 -4.92 16.12
C LEU A 175 18.89 -5.72 17.31
N ARG A 176 18.94 -5.12 18.51
CA ARG A 176 19.29 -5.84 19.74
C ARG A 176 18.27 -6.93 20.07
N ASP A 177 16.98 -6.65 19.91
CA ASP A 177 15.92 -7.64 20.09
C ASP A 177 16.02 -8.78 19.08
N LEU A 178 16.38 -8.47 17.83
CA LEU A 178 16.58 -9.45 16.77
C LEU A 178 17.82 -10.31 17.03
N ASP A 179 18.93 -9.71 17.46
CA ASP A 179 20.14 -10.43 17.86
C ASP A 179 19.86 -11.34 19.07
N PHE A 180 19.09 -10.86 20.04
CA PHE A 180 18.65 -11.66 21.18
C PHE A 180 17.74 -12.82 20.77
N GLY A 181 16.80 -12.59 19.84
CA GLY A 181 15.94 -13.62 19.25
C GLY A 181 16.74 -14.67 18.48
N ALA A 182 17.68 -14.23 17.63
CA ALA A 182 18.59 -15.09 16.89
C ALA A 182 19.45 -15.95 17.81
N GLU A 183 19.98 -15.38 18.89
CA GLU A 183 20.79 -16.13 19.86
C GLU A 183 19.98 -17.19 20.60
N ARG A 184 18.72 -16.89 20.92
CA ARG A 184 17.79 -17.88 21.48
C ARG A 184 17.54 -19.02 20.50
N ILE A 185 17.45 -18.75 19.20
CA ILE A 185 17.33 -19.79 18.16
C ILE A 185 18.60 -20.64 18.14
N ARG A 186 19.79 -20.02 18.05
CA ARG A 186 21.09 -20.73 18.05
C ARG A 186 21.28 -21.65 19.23
N THR A 187 20.78 -21.24 20.41
CA THR A 187 20.88 -22.04 21.63
C THR A 187 19.82 -23.14 21.69
N ALA A 188 18.58 -22.83 21.32
CA ALA A 188 17.45 -23.74 21.53
C ALA A 188 17.34 -24.80 20.42
N TYR A 189 17.63 -24.45 19.16
CA TYR A 189 17.51 -25.35 18.02
C TYR A 189 18.36 -26.62 18.18
N PRO A 190 19.70 -26.58 18.35
CA PRO A 190 20.51 -27.79 18.44
C PRO A 190 20.10 -28.65 19.64
N LYS A 191 19.82 -28.04 20.79
CA LYS A 191 19.38 -28.76 21.99
C LYS A 191 18.07 -29.51 21.79
N THR A 192 17.07 -28.86 21.20
CA THR A 192 15.76 -29.48 20.95
C THR A 192 15.87 -30.52 19.83
N TRP A 193 16.66 -30.24 18.79
CA TRP A 193 16.87 -31.15 17.68
C TRP A 193 17.61 -32.43 18.11
N ASP A 194 18.60 -32.32 18.99
CA ASP A 194 19.26 -33.50 19.55
C ASP A 194 18.32 -34.34 20.40
N LYS A 195 17.44 -33.72 21.21
CA LYS A 195 16.41 -34.48 21.93
C LYS A 195 15.45 -35.20 20.97
N LEU A 196 15.06 -34.55 19.86
CA LEU A 196 14.22 -35.17 18.82
C LEU A 196 14.93 -36.35 18.15
N LYS A 197 16.23 -36.23 17.84
CA LYS A 197 17.04 -37.35 17.31
C LYS A 197 17.10 -38.53 18.27
N HIS A 198 17.31 -38.29 19.57
CA HIS A 198 17.33 -39.36 20.56
C HIS A 198 15.96 -40.01 20.70
N ALA A 199 14.88 -39.22 20.73
CA ALA A 199 13.52 -39.73 20.78
C ALA A 199 13.15 -40.54 19.53
N HIS A 200 13.64 -40.12 18.36
CA HIS A 200 13.49 -40.84 17.10
C HIS A 200 14.25 -42.18 17.10
N GLN A 201 15.50 -42.19 17.57
CA GLN A 201 16.28 -43.43 17.71
C GLN A 201 15.62 -44.41 18.67
N ASP A 202 15.10 -43.92 19.80
CA ASP A 202 14.31 -44.74 20.73
C ASP A 202 13.04 -45.28 20.05
N PHE A 203 12.33 -44.45 19.27
CA PHE A 203 11.15 -44.88 18.52
C PHE A 203 11.46 -46.00 17.52
N VAL A 204 12.53 -45.84 16.72
CA VAL A 204 12.96 -46.84 15.74
C VAL A 204 13.40 -48.12 16.43
N TYR A 205 14.17 -48.01 17.52
CA TYR A 205 14.60 -49.14 18.34
C TYR A 205 13.40 -49.94 18.88
N TRP A 206 12.43 -49.26 19.50
CA TRP A 206 11.26 -49.94 20.04
C TRP A 206 10.35 -50.49 18.95
N SER A 207 10.28 -49.83 17.79
CA SER A 207 9.55 -50.35 16.63
C SER A 207 10.16 -51.65 16.11
N TYR A 208 11.49 -51.73 16.08
CA TYR A 208 12.23 -52.95 15.75
C TYR A 208 11.99 -54.06 16.77
N GLU A 209 12.07 -53.77 18.08
CA GLU A 209 11.80 -54.76 19.13
C GLU A 209 10.36 -55.33 19.06
N MET A 210 9.41 -54.54 18.56
CA MET A 210 8.03 -54.99 18.35
C MET A 210 7.84 -55.88 17.14
N SER A 211 8.67 -55.71 16.10
CA SER A 211 8.62 -56.58 14.91
C SER A 211 9.24 -57.95 15.16
N LEU A 212 10.09 -58.09 16.20
CA LEU A 212 10.73 -59.35 16.57
C LEU A 212 9.81 -60.30 17.36
N PRO A 213 9.96 -61.63 17.16
CA PRO A 213 9.38 -62.64 18.05
C PRO A 213 9.82 -62.44 19.51
N PRO A 214 8.97 -62.74 20.52
CA PRO A 214 9.31 -62.54 21.93
C PRO A 214 10.62 -63.21 22.40
N SER A 215 10.99 -64.32 21.79
CA SER A 215 12.24 -65.05 22.07
C SER A 215 13.50 -64.33 21.59
N GLU A 216 13.38 -63.46 20.59
CA GLU A 216 14.49 -62.77 19.92
C GLU A 216 14.67 -61.33 20.39
N ARG A 217 13.70 -60.80 21.15
CA ARG A 217 13.74 -59.47 21.74
C ARG A 217 14.94 -59.28 22.67
N SER A 218 15.43 -58.04 22.81
CA SER A 218 16.46 -57.73 23.80
C SER A 218 15.99 -58.03 25.23
N VAL A 219 16.94 -58.16 26.16
CA VAL A 219 16.64 -58.38 27.59
C VAL A 219 15.74 -57.24 28.14
N ARG A 220 15.96 -56.01 27.68
CA ARG A 220 15.16 -54.83 28.06
C ARG A 220 13.73 -54.91 27.55
N ALA A 221 13.52 -55.35 26.31
CA ALA A 221 12.18 -55.52 25.73
C ALA A 221 11.44 -56.74 26.30
N ARG A 222 12.15 -57.83 26.60
CA ARG A 222 11.58 -59.00 27.30
C ARG A 222 11.13 -58.67 28.72
N ALA A 223 11.89 -57.85 29.44
CA ALA A 223 11.52 -57.41 30.79
C ALA A 223 10.22 -56.57 30.80
N ALA A 224 9.91 -55.85 29.71
CA ALA A 224 8.65 -55.11 29.57
C ALA A 224 7.44 -56.02 29.28
N GLY A 225 7.66 -57.24 28.78
CA GLY A 225 6.61 -58.25 28.58
C GLY A 225 5.40 -57.73 27.78
N ASP A 226 4.19 -58.04 28.25
CA ASP A 226 2.92 -57.64 27.62
C ASP A 226 2.64 -56.13 27.70
N SER A 227 3.35 -55.41 28.59
CA SER A 227 3.24 -53.95 28.72
C SER A 227 4.01 -53.19 27.64
N LEU A 228 4.88 -53.87 26.88
CA LEU A 228 5.69 -53.25 25.84
C LEU A 228 4.83 -52.55 24.79
N ARG A 229 3.77 -53.24 24.31
CA ARG A 229 2.84 -52.69 23.30
C ARG A 229 2.05 -51.50 23.84
N SER A 230 1.51 -51.60 25.04
CA SER A 230 0.72 -50.53 25.64
C SER A 230 1.58 -49.30 25.98
N GLU A 231 2.82 -49.51 26.42
CA GLU A 231 3.75 -48.43 26.71
C GLU A 231 4.22 -47.71 25.44
N PHE A 232 4.51 -48.44 24.37
CA PHE A 232 4.85 -47.85 23.07
C PHE A 232 3.69 -47.03 22.52
N LEU A 233 2.47 -47.60 22.45
CA LEU A 233 1.31 -46.87 21.95
C LEU A 233 1.04 -45.61 22.80
N LYS A 234 1.28 -45.65 24.11
CA LYS A 234 1.20 -44.45 24.96
C LYS A 234 2.30 -43.42 24.62
N ARG A 235 3.53 -43.87 24.37
CA ARG A 235 4.68 -43.04 23.97
C ARG A 235 4.50 -42.43 22.59
N THR A 236 3.80 -43.08 21.68
CA THR A 236 3.65 -42.66 20.28
C THR A 236 2.29 -42.03 19.99
N GLY A 237 1.37 -42.01 20.96
CA GLY A 237 0.01 -41.50 20.76
C GLY A 237 -0.90 -42.44 19.98
N GLY A 238 -0.58 -43.73 19.94
CA GLY A 238 -1.34 -44.76 19.24
C GLY A 238 -0.82 -45.07 17.84
N VAL A 239 0.32 -44.49 17.43
CA VAL A 239 0.96 -44.81 16.16
C VAL A 239 1.59 -46.20 16.24
N GLU A 240 1.30 -47.04 15.25
CA GLU A 240 1.85 -48.40 15.13
C GLU A 240 3.38 -48.36 14.90
N PRO A 241 4.10 -49.44 15.27
CA PRO A 241 5.53 -49.58 15.04
C PRO A 241 5.92 -49.35 13.58
N ASP A 242 6.94 -48.54 13.36
CA ASP A 242 7.47 -48.25 12.03
C ASP A 242 9.00 -48.09 12.10
N VAL A 243 9.71 -49.09 11.59
CA VAL A 243 11.17 -49.13 11.61
C VAL A 243 11.80 -48.20 10.58
N ASP A 244 11.03 -47.83 9.54
CA ASP A 244 11.47 -47.02 8.42
C ASP A 244 11.05 -45.55 8.56
N ALA A 245 10.48 -45.18 9.71
CA ALA A 245 10.09 -43.81 9.99
C ALA A 245 11.31 -42.89 9.94
N THR A 246 11.29 -41.90 9.04
CA THR A 246 12.33 -40.87 8.96
C THR A 246 12.26 -39.92 10.16
N LEU A 247 13.36 -39.24 10.47
CA LEU A 247 13.39 -38.22 11.53
C LEU A 247 12.36 -37.10 11.28
N GLU A 248 12.18 -36.71 10.02
CA GLU A 248 11.18 -35.71 9.62
C GLU A 248 9.76 -36.18 9.92
N ARG A 249 9.42 -37.40 9.47
CA ARG A 249 8.11 -38.00 9.75
C ARG A 249 7.87 -38.16 11.24
N PHE A 250 8.88 -38.60 11.98
CA PHE A 250 8.80 -38.69 13.44
C PHE A 250 8.52 -37.33 14.08
N THR A 251 9.28 -36.29 13.72
CA THR A 251 9.14 -34.95 14.31
C THR A 251 7.78 -34.31 14.04
N TYR A 252 7.26 -34.41 12.81
CA TYR A 252 6.04 -33.68 12.42
C TYR A 252 4.76 -34.51 12.52
N GLU A 253 4.82 -35.84 12.47
CA GLU A 253 3.62 -36.69 12.50
C GLU A 253 3.49 -37.47 13.81
N ILE A 254 4.59 -37.97 14.40
CA ILE A 254 4.54 -38.94 15.51
C ILE A 254 4.77 -38.28 16.88
N ALA A 255 5.84 -37.50 17.03
CA ALA A 255 6.16 -36.78 18.26
C ALA A 255 5.01 -35.86 18.74
N PRO A 256 4.26 -35.16 17.86
CA PRO A 256 3.11 -34.35 18.23
C PRO A 256 1.88 -35.18 18.65
N GLN A 257 1.93 -36.51 18.63
CA GLN A 257 0.84 -37.36 19.12
C GLN A 257 1.17 -37.96 20.49
N SER A 258 2.45 -37.97 20.89
CA SER A 258 2.91 -38.54 22.16
C SER A 258 2.15 -37.99 23.38
N GLN A 259 1.66 -38.89 24.23
CA GLN A 259 0.95 -38.55 25.48
C GLN A 259 1.85 -38.60 26.73
N THR A 260 3.16 -38.77 26.53
CA THR A 260 4.13 -38.81 27.64
C THR A 260 4.51 -37.41 28.08
N GLU A 261 5.00 -37.29 29.32
CA GLU A 261 5.53 -36.03 29.83
C GLU A 261 6.68 -35.51 28.93
N ASP A 262 7.58 -36.40 28.50
CA ASP A 262 8.69 -36.05 27.62
C ASP A 262 8.22 -35.65 26.21
N GLY A 263 7.25 -36.36 25.64
CA GLY A 263 6.62 -35.99 24.38
C GLY A 263 5.85 -34.67 24.44
N ARG A 264 5.18 -34.39 25.57
CA ARG A 264 4.54 -33.09 25.83
C ARG A 264 5.56 -31.97 25.91
N ARG A 265 6.67 -32.18 26.64
CA ARG A 265 7.78 -31.21 26.75
C ARG A 265 8.42 -30.95 25.40
N LEU A 266 8.70 -31.98 24.61
CA LEU A 266 9.23 -31.83 23.26
C LEU A 266 8.28 -31.04 22.36
N ARG A 267 6.97 -31.32 22.44
CA ARG A 267 5.96 -30.59 21.68
C ARG A 267 5.88 -29.12 22.11
N GLU A 268 5.96 -28.86 23.41
CA GLU A 268 5.98 -27.50 23.95
C GLU A 268 7.24 -26.75 23.52
N GLU A 269 8.41 -27.38 23.62
CA GLU A 269 9.70 -26.77 23.25
C GLU A 269 9.83 -26.53 21.74
N PHE A 270 9.31 -27.43 20.89
CA PHE A 270 9.48 -27.36 19.45
C PHE A 270 8.36 -26.57 18.74
N PHE A 271 7.09 -26.80 19.09
CA PHE A 271 5.94 -26.21 18.38
C PHE A 271 5.28 -25.03 19.09
N LYS A 272 5.31 -24.97 20.43
CA LYS A 272 4.57 -23.94 21.18
C LYS A 272 5.44 -22.82 21.70
N LYS A 273 6.70 -23.13 22.04
CA LYS A 273 7.65 -22.15 22.54
C LYS A 273 8.09 -21.30 21.37
N SER A 274 7.48 -20.14 21.28
CA SER A 274 7.79 -19.18 20.26
C SER A 274 8.77 -18.12 20.73
N ILE A 275 9.51 -17.60 19.76
CA ILE A 275 10.47 -16.53 19.91
C ILE A 275 9.82 -15.33 19.23
N LYS A 276 9.49 -14.31 20.04
CA LYS A 276 8.97 -13.06 19.53
C LYS A 276 10.10 -12.31 18.85
N MET A 277 9.86 -11.93 17.60
CA MET A 277 10.80 -11.20 16.75
C MET A 277 10.55 -9.68 16.84
N ALA A 278 11.50 -8.88 16.37
CA ALA A 278 11.45 -7.42 16.41
C ALA A 278 10.35 -6.79 15.51
N ASP A 279 9.84 -7.54 14.54
CA ASP A 279 8.65 -7.19 13.74
C ASP A 279 7.34 -7.58 14.40
N GLY A 280 7.39 -8.11 15.62
CA GLY A 280 6.23 -8.62 16.33
C GLY A 280 5.76 -10.00 15.82
N SER A 281 6.41 -10.54 14.80
CA SER A 281 6.16 -11.92 14.38
C SER A 281 6.65 -12.90 15.44
N VAL A 282 6.15 -14.12 15.36
CA VAL A 282 6.32 -15.13 16.39
C VAL A 282 6.81 -16.39 15.68
N LEU A 283 8.07 -16.76 15.94
CA LEU A 283 8.71 -17.90 15.28
C LEU A 283 8.79 -19.07 16.27
N SER A 284 8.23 -20.22 15.90
CA SER A 284 8.45 -21.47 16.62
C SER A 284 9.66 -22.22 16.05
N LEU A 285 10.27 -23.12 16.83
CA LEU A 285 11.35 -23.95 16.28
C LEU A 285 10.84 -24.91 15.21
N GLY A 286 9.54 -25.23 15.22
CA GLY A 286 8.89 -26.05 14.19
C GLY A 286 8.78 -25.38 12.83
N ASP A 287 8.88 -24.05 12.76
CA ASP A 287 8.89 -23.28 11.50
C ASP A 287 10.26 -23.29 10.81
N LEU A 288 11.30 -23.78 11.49
CA LEU A 288 12.64 -23.90 10.95
C LEU A 288 12.77 -25.17 10.08
N PRO A 289 13.54 -25.12 8.99
CA PRO A 289 13.84 -26.32 8.21
C PRO A 289 14.40 -27.46 9.10
N PRO A 290 14.02 -28.72 8.85
CA PRO A 290 14.52 -29.84 9.62
C PRO A 290 16.01 -30.08 9.33
N ALA A 291 16.73 -30.59 10.33
CA ALA A 291 18.09 -31.11 10.20
C ALA A 291 19.16 -30.13 9.69
N MET A 292 19.00 -28.83 9.95
CA MET A 292 20.03 -27.85 9.63
C MET A 292 21.31 -28.08 10.43
N THR A 293 22.46 -27.91 9.79
CA THR A 293 23.73 -27.74 10.51
C THR A 293 23.76 -26.38 11.20
N MET A 294 24.71 -26.14 12.10
CA MET A 294 24.87 -24.81 12.70
C MET A 294 25.21 -23.75 11.65
N GLU A 295 25.98 -24.11 10.63
CA GLU A 295 26.32 -23.23 9.51
C GLU A 295 25.07 -22.89 8.67
N ASP A 296 24.24 -23.89 8.35
CA ASP A 296 22.98 -23.68 7.63
C ASP A 296 21.98 -22.84 8.45
N LEU A 297 21.93 -23.07 9.77
CA LEU A 297 21.09 -22.29 10.67
C LEU A 297 21.53 -20.83 10.71
N ASP A 298 22.84 -20.56 10.80
CA ASP A 298 23.37 -19.20 10.81
C ASP A 298 23.12 -18.50 9.47
N ALA A 299 23.31 -19.19 8.34
CA ALA A 299 22.96 -18.69 7.02
C ALA A 299 21.46 -18.37 6.90
N TRP A 300 20.60 -19.26 7.43
CA TRP A 300 19.16 -19.06 7.45
C TRP A 300 18.76 -17.85 8.29
N ILE A 301 19.31 -17.70 9.50
CA ILE A 301 19.07 -16.55 10.39
C ILE A 301 19.51 -15.26 9.69
N ALA A 302 20.71 -15.25 9.10
CA ALA A 302 21.22 -14.10 8.38
C ALA A 302 20.30 -13.68 7.23
N GLU A 303 19.87 -14.64 6.41
CA GLU A 303 19.08 -14.38 5.20
C GLU A 303 17.61 -14.08 5.47
N ARG A 304 16.98 -14.76 6.44
CA ARG A 304 15.53 -14.69 6.70
C ARG A 304 15.15 -13.74 7.82
N LEU A 305 16.05 -13.51 8.78
CA LEU A 305 15.76 -12.66 9.94
C LEU A 305 16.56 -11.36 9.87
N VAL A 306 17.90 -11.44 9.78
CA VAL A 306 18.78 -10.27 9.90
C VAL A 306 18.72 -9.38 8.66
N ARG A 307 18.86 -9.95 7.46
CA ARG A 307 18.93 -9.19 6.20
C ARG A 307 17.65 -8.41 5.92
N PRO A 308 16.44 -8.98 5.97
CA PRO A 308 15.20 -8.22 5.72
C PRO A 308 15.01 -7.08 6.72
N TRP A 309 15.43 -7.28 7.97
CA TRP A 309 15.42 -6.25 9.00
C TRP A 309 16.45 -5.17 8.78
N GLY A 310 17.69 -5.52 8.45
CA GLY A 310 18.76 -4.58 8.12
C GLY A 310 18.38 -3.68 6.94
N LEU A 311 17.72 -4.25 5.93
CA LEU A 311 17.15 -3.51 4.80
C LEU A 311 16.03 -2.54 5.27
N LYS A 312 15.04 -3.01 6.03
CA LYS A 312 13.96 -2.15 6.57
C LYS A 312 14.47 -1.04 7.48
N ALA A 313 15.54 -1.31 8.22
CA ALA A 313 16.23 -0.36 9.07
C ALA A 313 17.05 0.69 8.30
N GLY A 314 17.23 0.54 6.98
CA GLY A 314 18.02 1.48 6.18
C GLY A 314 19.53 1.37 6.40
N LYS A 315 20.05 0.22 6.88
CA LYS A 315 21.51 -0.01 6.98
C LYS A 315 22.19 -0.10 5.61
N ASP A 316 21.43 -0.42 4.58
CA ASP A 316 21.86 -0.44 3.18
C ASP A 316 20.77 0.23 2.32
N PRO A 317 20.87 1.55 2.09
CA PRO A 317 19.88 2.31 1.32
C PRO A 317 19.75 1.83 -0.13
N GLU A 318 20.84 1.37 -0.74
CA GLU A 318 20.84 0.89 -2.12
C GLU A 318 20.11 -0.46 -2.23
N ALA A 319 20.42 -1.39 -1.34
CA ALA A 319 19.72 -2.67 -1.30
C ALA A 319 18.26 -2.51 -0.84
N TRP A 320 17.94 -1.55 0.03
CA TRP A 320 16.55 -1.24 0.39
C TRP A 320 15.78 -0.67 -0.79
N ALA A 321 16.33 0.29 -1.54
CA ALA A 321 15.64 0.99 -2.63
C ALA A 321 15.16 0.11 -3.81
N VAL A 322 15.69 -1.11 -3.92
CA VAL A 322 15.26 -2.14 -4.88
C VAL A 322 14.24 -3.14 -4.32
N THR A 323 13.94 -3.07 -3.02
CA THR A 323 12.94 -3.94 -2.39
C THR A 323 11.51 -3.54 -2.77
N LYS A 324 10.59 -4.51 -2.65
CA LYS A 324 9.15 -4.25 -2.76
C LYS A 324 8.70 -3.22 -1.73
N ASP A 325 9.16 -3.34 -0.48
CA ASP A 325 8.82 -2.43 0.61
C ASP A 325 9.24 -0.98 0.31
N ALA A 326 10.38 -0.74 -0.33
CA ALA A 326 10.78 0.60 -0.74
C ALA A 326 9.86 1.21 -1.80
N LYS A 327 9.47 0.40 -2.79
CA LYS A 327 8.47 0.81 -3.78
C LYS A 327 7.14 1.16 -3.10
N ASP A 328 6.74 0.41 -2.09
CA ASP A 328 5.48 0.61 -1.37
C ASP A 328 5.48 1.85 -0.51
N VAL A 329 6.56 2.08 0.23
CA VAL A 329 6.76 3.28 1.04
C VAL A 329 6.83 4.52 0.13
N ALA A 330 7.60 4.46 -0.95
CA ALA A 330 7.63 5.53 -1.94
C ALA A 330 6.23 5.76 -2.55
N SER A 331 5.48 4.70 -2.86
CA SER A 331 4.11 4.84 -3.37
C SER A 331 3.21 5.53 -2.37
N ALA A 332 3.21 5.11 -1.10
CA ALA A 332 2.37 5.69 -0.06
C ALA A 332 2.65 7.18 0.21
N ILE A 333 3.87 7.63 -0.07
CA ILE A 333 4.31 9.00 0.15
C ILE A 333 4.14 9.88 -1.09
N PHE A 334 4.51 9.38 -2.27
CA PHE A 334 4.52 10.18 -3.51
C PHE A 334 3.22 10.03 -4.33
N VAL A 335 2.47 8.93 -4.21
CA VAL A 335 1.22 8.75 -4.99
C VAL A 335 0.14 9.73 -4.57
N PRO A 336 -0.23 9.88 -3.27
CA PRO A 336 -1.36 10.75 -2.91
C PRO A 336 -1.17 12.20 -3.37
N PRO A 337 0.00 12.84 -3.13
CA PRO A 337 0.46 14.04 -3.81
C PRO A 337 0.20 14.16 -5.32
N ILE A 338 0.76 13.23 -6.10
CA ILE A 338 0.68 13.26 -7.56
C ILE A 338 -0.77 13.11 -8.00
N SER A 339 -1.53 12.23 -7.34
CA SER A 339 -2.94 12.02 -7.59
C SER A 339 -3.78 13.27 -7.30
N MET A 340 -3.53 13.96 -6.19
CA MET A 340 -4.20 15.22 -5.86
C MET A 340 -3.90 16.30 -6.90
N GLY A 341 -2.63 16.45 -7.29
CA GLY A 341 -2.22 17.41 -8.32
C GLY A 341 -2.88 17.17 -9.67
N LEU A 342 -2.83 15.93 -10.17
CA LEU A 342 -3.46 15.55 -11.44
C LEU A 342 -4.99 15.67 -11.37
N SER A 343 -5.59 15.32 -10.23
CA SER A 343 -7.01 15.52 -9.98
C SER A 343 -7.39 17.00 -10.04
N GLN A 344 -6.63 17.88 -9.38
CA GLN A 344 -6.86 19.33 -9.40
C GLN A 344 -6.75 19.92 -10.82
N VAL A 345 -5.73 19.53 -11.58
CA VAL A 345 -5.59 19.94 -12.99
C VAL A 345 -6.83 19.50 -13.79
N SER A 346 -7.26 18.26 -13.60
CA SER A 346 -8.44 17.74 -14.29
C SER A 346 -9.74 18.43 -13.86
N ILE A 347 -9.89 18.75 -12.57
CA ILE A 347 -11.01 19.55 -12.04
C ILE A 347 -11.03 20.91 -12.73
N LEU A 348 -9.89 21.62 -12.80
CA LEU A 348 -9.80 22.93 -13.43
C LEU A 348 -10.19 22.87 -14.91
N LEU A 349 -9.66 21.90 -15.66
CA LEU A 349 -9.99 21.70 -17.08
C LEU A 349 -11.49 21.44 -17.29
N ASN A 350 -12.09 20.59 -16.44
CA ASN A 350 -13.50 20.21 -16.56
C ASN A 350 -14.46 21.29 -16.01
N LEU A 351 -14.06 22.07 -15.02
CA LEU A 351 -14.80 23.25 -14.57
C LEU A 351 -14.83 24.29 -15.69
N ALA A 352 -13.69 24.54 -16.33
CA ALA A 352 -13.59 25.47 -17.44
C ALA A 352 -14.42 24.99 -18.65
N LYS A 353 -14.41 23.69 -18.94
CA LYS A 353 -15.32 23.06 -19.91
C LYS A 353 -16.80 23.27 -19.56
N SER A 354 -17.16 23.18 -18.28
CA SER A 354 -18.53 23.41 -17.81
C SER A 354 -18.96 24.86 -18.05
N LEU A 355 -18.11 25.84 -17.72
CA LEU A 355 -18.35 27.26 -18.02
C LEU A 355 -18.53 27.50 -19.52
N ALA A 356 -17.72 26.87 -20.36
CA ALA A 356 -17.85 26.94 -21.82
C ALA A 356 -19.19 26.37 -22.32
N ILE A 357 -19.68 25.28 -21.70
CA ILE A 357 -20.98 24.69 -22.02
C ILE A 357 -22.13 25.61 -21.60
N LEU A 358 -22.08 26.23 -20.41
CA LEU A 358 -23.06 27.23 -19.97
C LEU A 358 -23.14 28.40 -20.96
N TRP A 359 -21.99 28.91 -21.38
CA TRP A 359 -21.91 29.98 -22.37
C TRP A 359 -22.49 29.58 -23.73
N ALA A 360 -22.19 28.36 -24.19
CA ALA A 360 -22.75 27.83 -25.42
C ALA A 360 -24.27 27.65 -25.34
N MET A 361 -24.80 27.20 -24.20
CA MET A 361 -26.24 27.09 -23.96
C MET A 361 -26.90 28.47 -24.01
N TRP A 362 -26.31 29.48 -23.35
CA TRP A 362 -26.77 30.87 -23.43
C TRP A 362 -26.83 31.37 -24.87
N GLY A 363 -25.73 31.18 -25.63
CA GLY A 363 -25.67 31.59 -27.04
C GLY A 363 -26.69 30.88 -27.95
N VAL A 364 -26.97 29.59 -27.71
CA VAL A 364 -28.06 28.85 -28.38
C VAL A 364 -29.41 29.47 -28.06
N LEU A 365 -29.65 29.80 -26.79
CA LEU A 365 -30.92 30.33 -26.30
C LEU A 365 -31.21 31.70 -26.93
N GLU A 366 -30.27 32.64 -26.85
CA GLU A 366 -30.43 34.02 -27.34
C GLU A 366 -30.37 34.15 -28.86
N THR A 367 -29.35 33.60 -29.52
CA THR A 367 -29.07 33.92 -30.94
C THR A 367 -29.48 32.81 -31.91
N GLY A 368 -29.90 31.64 -31.40
CA GLY A 368 -30.19 30.44 -32.21
C GLY A 368 -28.96 29.83 -32.89
N ARG A 369 -27.81 30.51 -32.87
CA ARG A 369 -26.53 30.05 -33.41
C ARG A 369 -25.64 29.63 -32.25
N GLY A 370 -25.88 28.42 -31.76
CA GLY A 370 -24.97 27.74 -30.83
C GLY A 370 -23.63 27.40 -31.45
N ARG A 371 -22.78 28.40 -31.67
CA ARG A 371 -21.35 28.17 -31.81
C ARG A 371 -20.81 28.02 -30.40
N LEU A 372 -20.45 26.79 -30.03
CA LEU A 372 -19.37 26.60 -29.07
C LEU A 372 -18.21 27.39 -29.66
N LEU A 373 -17.95 28.58 -29.13
CA LEU A 373 -16.78 29.33 -29.53
C LEU A 373 -15.61 28.43 -29.12
N MET A 374 -14.91 27.82 -30.10
CA MET A 374 -13.54 27.37 -29.92
C MET A 374 -12.75 28.29 -28.97
N PRO A 375 -12.91 29.64 -29.05
CA PRO A 375 -12.35 30.57 -28.07
C PRO A 375 -12.62 30.31 -26.59
N THR A 376 -13.76 29.73 -26.17
CA THR A 376 -13.98 29.43 -24.74
C THR A 376 -13.22 28.18 -24.30
N ALA A 377 -13.15 27.13 -25.12
CA ALA A 377 -12.29 25.97 -24.85
C ALA A 377 -10.80 26.35 -24.92
N THR A 378 -10.42 27.22 -25.88
CA THR A 378 -9.08 27.80 -25.96
C THR A 378 -8.79 28.69 -24.76
N ALA A 379 -9.73 29.54 -24.31
CA ALA A 379 -9.56 30.36 -23.11
C ALA A 379 -9.46 29.51 -21.85
N SER A 380 -10.23 28.43 -21.73
CA SER A 380 -10.12 27.45 -20.65
C SER A 380 -8.74 26.78 -20.61
N LEU A 381 -8.25 26.34 -21.78
CA LEU A 381 -6.92 25.77 -21.92
C LEU A 381 -5.84 26.81 -21.58
N LEU A 382 -6.01 28.05 -22.05
CA LEU A 382 -5.10 29.15 -21.78
C LEU A 382 -5.09 29.55 -20.31
N VAL A 383 -6.23 29.53 -19.60
CA VAL A 383 -6.29 29.77 -18.15
C VAL A 383 -5.58 28.65 -17.41
N GLY A 384 -5.83 27.38 -17.77
CA GLY A 384 -5.12 26.24 -17.17
C GLY A 384 -3.61 26.31 -17.42
N LEU A 385 -3.20 26.59 -18.66
CA LEU A 385 -1.80 26.78 -19.05
C LEU A 385 -1.19 28.02 -18.39
N SER A 386 -1.96 29.10 -18.20
CA SER A 386 -1.48 30.30 -17.52
C SER A 386 -1.24 29.97 -16.06
N ILE A 387 -2.21 29.38 -15.35
CA ILE A 387 -2.04 28.94 -13.96
C ILE A 387 -0.80 28.06 -13.85
N TYR A 388 -0.63 27.09 -14.74
CA TYR A 388 0.54 26.22 -14.79
C TYR A 388 1.85 26.99 -15.05
N ALA A 389 1.85 27.99 -15.93
CA ALA A 389 3.03 28.78 -16.30
C ALA A 389 3.43 29.85 -15.27
N VAL A 390 2.50 30.32 -14.42
CA VAL A 390 2.83 31.25 -13.31
C VAL A 390 3.18 30.53 -12.01
N MET A 391 3.09 29.19 -11.97
CA MET A 391 3.55 28.46 -10.80
C MET A 391 5.07 28.58 -10.66
N PRO A 392 5.58 28.78 -9.43
CA PRO A 392 7.01 28.86 -9.21
C PRO A 392 7.71 27.57 -9.68
N GLU A 393 8.97 27.73 -10.13
CA GLU A 393 9.78 26.60 -10.61
C GLU A 393 10.02 25.55 -9.53
N THR A 394 9.92 25.91 -8.25
CA THR A 394 10.00 24.98 -7.12
C THR A 394 8.83 25.23 -6.18
N ALA A 395 8.27 24.17 -5.61
CA ALA A 395 7.30 24.30 -4.53
C ALA A 395 7.98 24.74 -3.21
N TRP A 396 9.31 24.58 -3.12
CA TRP A 396 10.10 24.71 -1.90
C TRP A 396 11.19 25.77 -2.01
N GLY A 397 11.52 26.42 -0.89
CA GLY A 397 12.68 27.30 -0.81
C GLY A 397 13.99 26.53 -1.04
N GLY A 398 14.95 27.14 -1.75
CA GLY A 398 16.16 26.47 -2.26
C GLY A 398 17.13 25.88 -1.22
N SER A 399 16.90 26.09 0.08
CA SER A 399 17.69 25.49 1.17
C SER A 399 17.03 24.26 1.82
N ALA A 400 15.82 23.89 1.40
CA ALA A 400 15.10 22.74 1.95
C ALA A 400 15.58 21.43 1.31
N GLU A 401 15.67 20.36 2.10
CA GLU A 401 15.86 18.99 1.60
C GLU A 401 14.76 18.62 0.59
N ALA A 402 13.58 19.25 0.74
CA ALA A 402 12.45 19.18 -0.18
C ALA A 402 12.83 19.64 -1.60
N ALA A 403 13.58 20.74 -1.71
CA ALA A 403 14.03 21.26 -3.00
C ALA A 403 15.07 20.34 -3.65
N ARG A 404 15.91 19.67 -2.84
CA ARG A 404 16.88 18.67 -3.32
C ARG A 404 16.18 17.42 -3.86
N ILE A 405 15.20 16.89 -3.10
CA ILE A 405 14.36 15.76 -3.51
C ILE A 405 13.57 16.13 -4.77
N GLU A 406 13.03 17.34 -4.81
CA GLU A 406 12.26 17.84 -5.94
C GLU A 406 13.12 17.93 -7.21
N ALA A 407 14.34 18.48 -7.11
CA ALA A 407 15.28 18.55 -8.22
C ALA A 407 15.79 17.16 -8.67
N SER A 408 16.04 16.24 -7.73
CA SER A 408 16.47 14.86 -8.02
C SER A 408 15.37 14.07 -8.72
N ALA A 409 14.11 14.21 -8.28
CA ALA A 409 12.95 13.65 -8.95
C ALA A 409 12.72 14.28 -10.34
N ASP A 410 12.83 15.60 -10.47
CA ASP A 410 12.67 16.30 -11.75
C ASP A 410 13.67 15.82 -12.80
N ALA A 411 14.96 15.74 -12.41
CA ALA A 411 16.04 15.26 -13.27
C ALA A 411 15.83 13.81 -13.73
N SER A 412 15.24 12.96 -12.88
CA SER A 412 15.06 11.53 -13.14
C SER A 412 13.78 11.20 -13.94
N LEU A 413 12.76 12.05 -13.82
CA LEU A 413 11.41 11.79 -14.34
C LEU A 413 11.07 12.58 -15.61
N GLY A 414 11.93 13.53 -16.01
CA GLY A 414 11.73 14.36 -17.20
C GLY A 414 10.40 15.12 -17.17
N GLY A 415 9.58 15.00 -18.22
CA GLY A 415 8.30 15.72 -18.30
C GLY A 415 7.31 15.40 -17.17
N TRP A 416 7.39 14.21 -16.56
CA TRP A 416 6.59 13.86 -15.39
C TRP A 416 7.08 14.52 -14.10
N GLY A 417 8.40 14.74 -14.00
CA GLY A 417 9.02 15.52 -12.94
C GLY A 417 8.52 16.97 -12.94
N VAL A 418 8.50 17.58 -14.12
CA VAL A 418 7.98 18.95 -14.31
C VAL A 418 6.50 19.04 -13.94
N ALA A 419 5.69 18.08 -14.38
CA ALA A 419 4.26 18.04 -14.04
C ALA A 419 4.04 17.91 -12.53
N TRP A 420 4.81 17.03 -11.87
CA TRP A 420 4.75 16.85 -10.44
C TRP A 420 5.17 18.11 -9.67
N ARG A 421 6.28 18.72 -10.06
CA ARG A 421 6.81 19.97 -9.49
C ARG A 421 5.80 21.10 -9.54
N HIS A 422 5.17 21.34 -10.69
CA HIS A 422 4.15 22.39 -10.83
C HIS A 422 2.84 22.05 -10.12
N SER A 423 2.47 20.78 -10.01
CA SER A 423 1.36 20.35 -9.15
C SER A 423 1.64 20.62 -7.68
N ALA A 424 2.86 20.33 -7.20
CA ALA A 424 3.26 20.61 -5.83
C ALA A 424 3.25 22.13 -5.54
N ALA A 425 3.76 22.94 -6.48
CA ALA A 425 3.76 24.39 -6.39
C ALA A 425 2.34 24.98 -6.37
N LEU A 426 1.44 24.47 -7.21
CA LEU A 426 0.02 24.86 -7.22
C LEU A 426 -0.65 24.55 -5.88
N GLN A 427 -0.42 23.37 -5.35
CA GLN A 427 -0.99 22.95 -4.08
C GLN A 427 -0.47 23.80 -2.92
N ARG A 428 0.83 24.14 -2.92
CA ARG A 428 1.42 25.05 -1.93
C ARG A 428 0.83 26.45 -2.01
N ALA A 429 0.68 27.00 -3.22
CA ALA A 429 0.08 28.32 -3.42
C ALA A 429 -1.38 28.38 -2.94
N MET A 430 -2.12 27.27 -3.08
CA MET A 430 -3.49 27.15 -2.55
C MET A 430 -3.52 27.12 -1.02
N ASP A 431 -2.62 26.34 -0.39
CA ASP A 431 -2.47 26.31 1.07
C ASP A 431 -2.09 27.70 1.63
N ASP A 432 -1.09 28.36 1.03
CA ASP A 432 -0.62 29.69 1.45
C ASP A 432 -1.70 30.77 1.29
N ALA A 433 -2.59 30.62 0.31
CA ALA A 433 -3.74 31.51 0.11
C ALA A 433 -4.88 31.28 1.12
N GLY A 434 -4.74 30.33 2.05
CA GLY A 434 -5.82 29.90 2.94
C GLY A 434 -7.01 29.29 2.19
N LEU A 435 -6.80 28.92 0.92
CA LEU A 435 -7.75 28.18 0.10
C LEU A 435 -7.61 26.70 0.47
N ASP A 436 -7.94 26.43 1.72
CA ASP A 436 -8.10 25.09 2.29
C ASP A 436 -9.31 24.43 1.62
N THR A 437 -9.10 24.00 0.38
CA THR A 437 -10.07 23.32 -0.47
C THR A 437 -10.33 21.90 0.01
N GLY A 438 -9.49 21.37 0.92
CA GLY A 438 -9.60 20.04 1.49
C GLY A 438 -10.68 19.93 2.56
N VAL A 439 -10.82 20.90 3.47
CA VAL A 439 -11.59 20.64 4.70
C VAL A 439 -13.11 20.63 4.51
N ASN A 440 -13.70 21.53 3.71
CA ASN A 440 -15.16 21.56 3.58
C ASN A 440 -15.68 20.53 2.58
N ILE A 441 -14.99 20.33 1.45
CA ILE A 441 -15.46 19.39 0.43
C ILE A 441 -15.16 17.94 0.81
N ALA A 442 -13.99 17.63 1.38
CA ALA A 442 -13.69 16.27 1.84
C ALA A 442 -14.55 15.83 3.04
N LYS A 443 -14.86 16.74 3.98
CA LYS A 443 -15.78 16.43 5.09
C LYS A 443 -17.20 16.14 4.58
N VAL A 444 -17.69 16.93 3.63
CA VAL A 444 -18.99 16.71 3.00
C VAL A 444 -18.99 15.42 2.19
N ALA A 445 -17.96 15.16 1.39
CA ALA A 445 -17.82 13.92 0.62
C ALA A 445 -17.74 12.69 1.52
N ARG A 446 -16.94 12.72 2.60
CA ARG A 446 -16.86 11.62 3.59
C ARG A 446 -18.21 11.38 4.29
N ARG A 447 -18.94 12.44 4.65
CA ARG A 447 -20.29 12.31 5.22
C ARG A 447 -21.22 11.63 4.22
N LEU A 448 -21.28 12.10 2.98
CA LEU A 448 -22.12 11.54 1.92
C LEU A 448 -21.74 10.08 1.59
N TRP A 449 -20.46 9.74 1.64
CA TRP A 449 -19.98 8.37 1.45
C TRP A 449 -20.45 7.45 2.58
N MET A 450 -20.26 7.85 3.84
CA MET A 450 -20.72 7.04 4.99
C MET A 450 -22.25 6.89 5.02
N GLU A 451 -22.98 7.90 4.52
CA GLU A 451 -24.44 7.81 4.32
C GLU A 451 -24.80 6.84 3.20
N ALA A 452 -24.08 6.85 2.08
CA ALA A 452 -24.29 5.92 0.97
C ALA A 452 -23.97 4.47 1.34
N ASP A 453 -22.89 4.25 2.10
CA ASP A 453 -22.46 2.93 2.55
C ASP A 453 -23.43 2.35 3.58
N ARG A 454 -23.94 3.19 4.51
CA ARG A 454 -25.06 2.81 5.39
C ARG A 454 -26.31 2.45 4.60
N ALA A 455 -26.69 3.26 3.61
CA ALA A 455 -27.85 2.98 2.79
C ALA A 455 -27.69 1.67 2.00
N ALA A 456 -26.48 1.37 1.50
CA ALA A 456 -26.19 0.11 0.82
C ALA A 456 -26.27 -1.09 1.78
N ALA A 457 -25.74 -0.97 2.99
CA ALA A 457 -25.82 -2.00 4.02
C ALA A 457 -27.27 -2.27 4.47
N GLU A 458 -28.08 -1.23 4.63
CA GLU A 458 -29.51 -1.34 4.97
C GLU A 458 -30.31 -2.06 3.88
N VAL A 459 -29.98 -1.85 2.60
CA VAL A 459 -30.61 -2.56 1.46
C VAL A 459 -30.22 -4.04 1.40
N VAL A 460 -29.02 -4.39 1.85
CA VAL A 460 -28.56 -5.79 1.92
C VAL A 460 -29.21 -6.52 3.10
N VAL A 461 -29.45 -5.85 4.22
CA VAL A 461 -30.12 -6.44 5.40
C VAL A 461 -31.64 -6.54 5.23
N ALA A 462 -32.24 -5.72 4.36
CA ALA A 462 -33.67 -5.75 4.04
C ALA A 462 -34.04 -6.82 2.98
N LYS A 463 -33.07 -7.56 2.44
CA LYS A 463 -33.27 -8.72 1.56
C LYS A 463 -32.93 -10.00 2.30
#